data_AF-A0A9D7H675-F1
#
_entry.id   AF-A0A9D7H675-F1
#
_cell.length_a   1.000
_cell.length_b   1.000
_cell.length_c   1.000
_cell.angle_alpha   90.00
_cell.angle_beta   90.00
_cell.angle_gamma   90.00
#
_symmetry.space_group_name_H-M   'P 1'
#
loop_
_entity.id
_entity.type
_entity.pdbx_description
1 polymer ?
#
loop_
_entity_poly.entity_id
_entity_poly.type
_entity_poly.pdbx_seq_one_letter_code
_entity_poly.pdbx_strand_id
1 'polypeptide(L)'
;MTLVRLGEAMVLGALLELLRPVGYELIAHWKQGEFHHDVVLRVPRAAALGLPGEVLVVATNCNGGIKEVLSFDRVPERYALWHWRCPHVADFSGELPSILGTATTAHWFDPCELLAEDARSELKEEARERQLGGGFTMKGSCSKGS
;
A
#
# COMPACT_ATOMS: atom_id res chain seq x y z
N MET A 1 17.72 3.49 -10.82
CA MET A 1 16.87 2.51 -10.12
C MET A 1 15.48 2.63 -10.72
N THR A 2 14.88 1.53 -11.17
CA THR A 2 13.50 1.55 -11.69
C THR A 2 12.54 1.08 -10.59
N LEU A 3 11.26 1.43 -10.71
CA LEU A 3 10.23 0.88 -9.81
C LEU A 3 10.10 -0.65 -9.94
N VAL A 4 10.30 -1.18 -11.16
CA VAL A 4 10.36 -2.62 -11.41
C VAL A 4 11.42 -3.28 -10.55
N ARG A 5 12.64 -2.73 -10.49
CA ARG A 5 13.72 -3.26 -9.65
C ARG A 5 13.39 -3.20 -8.15
N LEU A 6 12.63 -2.21 -7.69
CA LEU A 6 12.14 -2.17 -6.32
C LEU A 6 11.09 -3.26 -6.07
N GLY A 7 10.18 -3.49 -7.01
CA GLY A 7 9.21 -4.58 -6.93
C GLY A 7 9.86 -5.97 -6.95
N GLU A 8 10.91 -6.16 -7.74
CA GLU A 8 11.73 -7.37 -7.82
C GLU A 8 12.56 -7.66 -6.56
N ALA A 9 12.62 -6.74 -5.60
CA ALA A 9 13.16 -7.05 -4.28
C ALA A 9 12.29 -8.09 -3.53
N MET A 10 11.04 -8.30 -3.97
CA MET A 10 10.04 -9.27 -3.50
C MET A 10 9.55 -9.11 -2.07
N VAL A 11 10.38 -8.59 -1.16
CA VAL A 11 10.08 -8.38 0.25
C VAL A 11 10.48 -6.96 0.66
N LEU A 12 9.69 -6.36 1.55
CA LEU A 12 9.86 -4.99 2.01
C LEU A 12 11.27 -4.74 2.56
N GLY A 13 11.80 -5.65 3.37
CA GLY A 13 13.14 -5.49 3.95
C GLY A 13 14.23 -5.29 2.88
N ALA A 14 14.21 -6.09 1.82
CA ALA A 14 15.18 -5.97 0.72
C ALA A 14 15.01 -4.65 -0.06
N LEU A 15 13.77 -4.19 -0.25
CA LEU A 15 13.51 -2.87 -0.83
C LEU A 15 14.08 -1.75 0.04
N LEU A 16 13.90 -1.82 1.36
CA LEU A 16 14.42 -0.80 2.29
C LEU A 16 15.95 -0.77 2.28
N GLU A 17 16.63 -1.92 2.13
CA GLU A 17 18.08 -1.97 1.93
C GLU A 17 18.53 -1.24 0.66
N LEU A 18 17.76 -1.34 -0.44
CA LEU A 18 18.06 -0.61 -1.68
C LEU A 18 17.90 0.91 -1.51
N LEU A 19 17.01 1.36 -0.62
CA LEU A 19 16.80 2.78 -0.31
C LEU A 19 17.76 3.32 0.74
N ARG A 20 18.35 2.46 1.58
CA ARG A 20 19.24 2.83 2.69
C ARG A 20 20.36 3.82 2.30
N PRO A 21 21.05 3.70 1.14
CA PRO A 21 22.13 4.63 0.78
C PRO A 21 21.68 6.09 0.60
N VAL A 22 20.41 6.32 0.25
CA VAL A 22 19.85 7.66 0.07
C VAL A 22 18.95 8.10 1.22
N GLY A 23 18.62 7.18 2.12
CA GLY A 23 17.73 7.40 3.25
C GLY A 23 16.26 7.40 2.84
N TYR A 24 15.40 7.05 3.80
CA TYR A 24 13.95 7.14 3.67
C TYR A 24 13.31 7.45 5.01
N GLU A 25 12.09 7.98 4.97
CA GLU A 25 11.24 8.23 6.12
C GLU A 25 9.94 7.43 5.96
N LEU A 26 9.52 6.73 7.03
CA LEU A 26 8.21 6.08 7.07
C LEU A 26 7.15 7.13 7.42
N ILE A 27 6.32 7.48 6.44
CA ILE A 27 5.26 8.48 6.61
C ILE A 27 4.02 7.83 7.22
N ALA A 28 3.62 6.68 6.69
CA ALA A 28 2.43 5.99 7.15
C ALA A 28 2.49 4.49 6.87
N HIS A 29 1.71 3.75 7.65
CA HIS A 29 1.43 2.35 7.41
C HIS A 29 -0.09 2.16 7.43
N TRP A 30 -0.68 2.05 6.25
CA TRP A 30 -2.12 1.84 6.12
C TRP A 30 -2.41 0.36 5.97
N LYS A 31 -3.46 -0.09 6.65
CA LYS A 31 -3.97 -1.46 6.54
C LYS A 31 -5.38 -1.44 6.01
N GLN A 32 -5.67 -2.28 5.02
CA GLN A 32 -7.03 -2.55 4.57
C GLN A 32 -7.26 -4.06 4.52
N GLY A 33 -8.28 -4.51 5.24
CA GLY A 33 -8.45 -5.92 5.56
C GLY A 33 -7.28 -6.49 6.36
N GLU A 34 -7.23 -7.83 6.38
CA GLU A 34 -6.22 -8.59 7.12
C GLU A 34 -4.90 -8.66 6.36
N PHE A 35 -4.96 -8.56 5.03
CA PHE A 35 -3.88 -8.99 4.16
C PHE A 35 -3.18 -7.85 3.44
N HIS A 36 -3.81 -6.68 3.23
CA HIS A 36 -3.20 -5.59 2.46
C HIS A 36 -2.60 -4.52 3.37
N HIS A 37 -1.36 -4.17 3.06
CA HIS A 37 -0.64 -3.11 3.72
C HIS A 37 -0.07 -2.16 2.67
N ASP A 38 -0.25 -0.86 2.87
CA ASP A 38 0.48 0.17 2.14
C ASP A 38 1.52 0.79 3.08
N VAL A 39 2.80 0.65 2.74
CA VAL A 39 3.91 1.33 3.41
C VAL A 39 4.26 2.58 2.62
N VAL A 40 3.99 3.75 3.19
CA VAL A 40 4.20 5.04 2.54
C VAL A 40 5.55 5.59 2.99
N LEU A 41 6.45 5.75 2.04
CA LEU A 41 7.81 6.19 2.27
C LEU A 41 8.06 7.53 1.57
N ARG A 42 8.77 8.44 2.24
CA ARG A 42 9.42 9.58 1.60
C ARG A 42 10.90 9.27 1.41
N VAL A 43 11.42 9.51 0.22
CA VAL A 43 12.80 9.29 -0.18
C VAL A 43 13.36 10.63 -0.64
N PRO A 44 13.89 11.48 0.27
CA PRO A 44 14.26 12.87 -0.04
C PRO A 44 15.32 13.02 -1.14
N ARG A 45 16.08 11.95 -1.43
CA ARG A 45 17.09 11.91 -2.48
C ARG A 45 16.71 10.90 -3.58
N ALA A 46 15.42 10.75 -3.85
CA ALA A 46 14.87 9.84 -4.87
C ALA A 46 15.53 10.02 -6.26
N ALA A 47 15.78 11.27 -6.66
CA ALA A 47 16.44 11.59 -7.93
C ALA A 47 17.87 11.02 -8.03
N ALA A 48 18.60 10.91 -6.91
CA ALA A 48 19.93 10.28 -6.90
C ALA A 48 19.86 8.76 -7.18
N LEU A 49 18.71 8.13 -6.95
CA LEU A 49 18.43 6.77 -7.38
C LEU A 49 17.77 6.72 -8.77
N GLY A 50 17.45 7.84 -9.40
CA GLY A 50 16.68 7.88 -10.65
C GLY A 50 15.22 7.44 -10.49
N LEU A 51 14.65 7.60 -9.30
CA LEU A 51 13.22 7.37 -9.07
C LEU A 51 12.39 8.58 -9.57
N PRO A 52 11.17 8.36 -10.09
CA PRO A 52 10.40 9.41 -10.73
C PRO A 52 9.76 10.40 -9.73
N GLY A 53 9.55 9.99 -8.48
CA GLY A 53 8.99 10.82 -7.42
C GLY A 53 9.65 10.56 -6.06
N GLU A 54 9.47 11.51 -5.13
CA GLU A 54 10.03 11.44 -3.78
C GLU A 54 9.17 10.62 -2.81
N VAL A 55 7.94 10.29 -3.18
CA VAL A 55 7.07 9.45 -2.37
C VAL A 55 6.88 8.09 -3.05
N LEU A 56 7.00 7.03 -2.27
CA LEU A 56 6.68 5.67 -2.68
C LEU A 56 5.53 5.15 -1.83
N VAL A 57 4.55 4.52 -2.47
CA VAL A 57 3.60 3.64 -1.79
C VAL A 57 3.95 2.22 -2.16
N VAL A 58 4.38 1.43 -1.18
CA VAL A 58 4.75 0.02 -1.36
C VAL A 58 3.61 -0.82 -0.80
N ALA A 59 2.81 -1.41 -1.69
CA ALA A 59 1.77 -2.35 -1.31
C ALA A 59 2.41 -3.71 -1.02
N THR A 60 2.09 -4.28 0.14
CA THR A 60 2.55 -5.60 0.56
C THR A 60 1.42 -6.45 1.09
N ASN A 61 1.63 -7.77 1.12
CA ASN A 61 0.81 -8.62 1.98
C ASN A 61 1.21 -8.48 3.46
N CYS A 62 0.53 -9.19 4.36
CA CYS A 62 0.80 -9.20 5.81
C CYS A 62 2.22 -9.66 6.20
N ASN A 63 2.90 -10.44 5.35
CA ASN A 63 4.27 -10.91 5.57
C ASN A 63 5.33 -10.00 4.91
N GLY A 64 4.93 -8.84 4.38
CA GLY A 64 5.84 -7.88 3.74
C GLY A 64 6.23 -8.24 2.31
N GLY A 65 5.59 -9.23 1.68
CA GLY A 65 5.79 -9.57 0.28
C GLY A 65 5.19 -8.50 -0.64
N ILE A 66 6.01 -7.90 -1.50
CA ILE A 66 5.65 -6.76 -2.34
C ILE A 66 4.69 -7.18 -3.45
N LYS A 67 3.62 -6.40 -3.62
CA LYS A 67 2.58 -6.57 -4.64
C LYS A 67 2.65 -5.48 -5.69
N GLU A 68 2.84 -4.25 -5.25
CA GLU A 68 2.85 -3.07 -6.10
C GLU A 68 3.77 -2.01 -5.49
N VAL A 69 4.42 -1.23 -6.34
CA VAL A 69 5.14 -0.02 -5.97
C VAL A 69 4.64 1.13 -6.84
N LEU A 70 4.08 2.15 -6.20
CA LEU A 70 3.63 3.39 -6.85
C LEU A 70 4.56 4.54 -6.45
N SER A 71 4.76 5.50 -7.34
CA SER A 71 5.56 6.70 -7.06
C SER A 71 4.77 7.98 -7.32
N PHE A 72 4.94 8.95 -6.43
CA PHE A 72 4.22 10.23 -6.41
C PHE A 72 5.16 11.40 -6.11
N ASP A 73 4.72 12.60 -6.45
CA ASP A 73 5.35 13.88 -6.06
C ASP A 73 5.07 14.23 -4.59
N ARG A 74 3.88 13.88 -4.08
CA ARG A 74 3.42 14.12 -2.72
C ARG A 74 2.72 12.90 -2.14
N VAL A 75 2.53 12.90 -0.82
CA VAL A 75 1.85 11.82 -0.12
C VAL A 75 0.38 11.79 -0.59
N PRO A 76 -0.10 10.68 -1.18
CA PRO A 76 -1.51 10.57 -1.55
C PRO A 76 -2.37 10.49 -0.30
N GLU A 77 -3.65 10.85 -0.43
CA GLU A 77 -4.63 10.51 0.59
C GLU A 77 -4.97 9.02 0.52
N ARG A 78 -5.08 8.37 1.68
CA ARG A 78 -5.35 6.93 1.78
C ARG A 78 -6.58 6.52 0.97
N TYR A 79 -7.71 7.19 1.17
CA TYR A 79 -8.96 6.80 0.50
C TYR A 79 -9.06 7.28 -0.94
N ALA A 80 -8.31 8.31 -1.36
CA ALA A 80 -8.13 8.61 -2.78
C ALA A 80 -7.40 7.47 -3.51
N LEU A 81 -6.38 6.86 -2.88
CA LEU A 81 -5.68 5.71 -3.43
C LEU A 81 -6.58 4.47 -3.51
N TRP A 82 -7.36 4.20 -2.47
CA TRP A 82 -8.33 3.11 -2.49
C TRP A 82 -9.45 3.35 -3.49
N HIS A 83 -9.90 4.58 -3.68
CA HIS A 83 -10.86 4.92 -4.73
C HIS A 83 -10.28 4.70 -6.13
N TRP A 84 -9.00 5.04 -6.37
CA TRP A 84 -8.34 4.73 -7.64
C TRP A 84 -8.19 3.23 -7.89
N ARG A 85 -7.86 2.43 -6.86
CA ARG A 85 -7.76 0.97 -6.97
C ARG A 85 -9.13 0.31 -7.18
N CYS A 86 -10.12 0.72 -6.41
CA CYS A 86 -11.45 0.12 -6.34
C CYS A 86 -12.55 1.19 -6.50
N PRO A 87 -12.71 1.76 -7.71
CA PRO A 87 -13.61 2.90 -7.95
C PRO A 87 -15.09 2.59 -7.71
N HIS A 88 -15.44 1.30 -7.67
CA HIS A 88 -16.81 0.83 -7.42
C HIS A 88 -17.21 0.85 -5.94
N VAL A 89 -16.26 1.03 -5.02
CA VAL A 89 -16.52 1.09 -3.58
C VAL A 89 -16.86 2.52 -3.18
N ALA A 90 -18.14 2.78 -2.93
CA ALA A 90 -18.68 4.11 -2.67
C ALA A 90 -18.14 4.78 -1.38
N ASP A 91 -17.63 3.99 -0.43
CA ASP A 91 -17.05 4.49 0.83
C ASP A 91 -15.73 5.25 0.62
N PHE A 92 -15.06 5.03 -0.51
CA PHE A 92 -13.79 5.67 -0.83
C PHE A 92 -14.00 6.85 -1.77
N SER A 93 -13.34 7.96 -1.46
CA SER A 93 -13.36 9.19 -2.25
C SER A 93 -12.06 9.96 -2.05
N GLY A 94 -11.87 11.00 -2.87
CA GLY A 94 -10.70 11.88 -2.82
C GLY A 94 -10.03 12.02 -4.19
N GLU A 95 -9.11 12.97 -4.30
CA GLU A 95 -8.35 13.23 -5.53
C GLU A 95 -6.92 12.69 -5.39
N LEU A 96 -6.59 11.68 -6.18
CA LEU A 96 -5.25 11.09 -6.16
C LEU A 96 -4.25 12.01 -6.88
N PRO A 97 -3.08 12.35 -6.28
CA PRO A 97 -2.00 12.98 -7.03
C PRO A 97 -1.58 12.13 -8.24
N SER A 98 -0.98 12.78 -9.23
CA SER A 98 -0.47 12.10 -10.43
C SER A 98 0.48 10.96 -10.06
N ILE A 99 0.18 9.76 -10.56
CA ILE A 99 1.08 8.62 -10.45
C ILE A 99 2.23 8.86 -11.43
N LEU A 100 3.45 9.01 -10.90
CA LEU A 100 4.66 9.25 -11.68
C LEU A 100 5.30 7.94 -12.17
N GLY A 101 4.92 6.81 -11.58
CA GLY A 101 5.27 5.49 -12.06
C GLY A 101 4.60 4.39 -11.24
N THR A 102 4.47 3.21 -11.85
CA THR A 102 3.91 2.01 -11.25
C THR A 102 4.77 0.79 -11.59
N ALA A 103 4.81 -0.17 -10.68
CA ALA A 103 5.31 -1.51 -10.91
C ALA A 103 4.52 -2.54 -10.10
N THR A 104 3.92 -3.52 -10.77
CA THR A 104 3.27 -4.68 -10.15
C THR A 104 4.18 -5.89 -10.19
N THR A 105 4.14 -6.76 -9.18
CA THR A 105 4.97 -7.97 -9.12
C THR A 105 4.23 -9.20 -9.67
N ALA A 106 4.94 -10.30 -9.89
CA ALA A 106 4.34 -11.57 -10.29
C ALA A 106 3.38 -12.16 -9.24
N HIS A 107 3.40 -11.66 -8.00
CA HIS A 107 2.51 -12.08 -6.93
C HIS A 107 1.41 -11.06 -6.65
N TRP A 108 1.24 -10.07 -7.52
CA TRP A 108 0.15 -9.12 -7.45
C TRP A 108 -1.21 -9.84 -7.46
N PHE A 109 -2.16 -9.29 -6.73
CA PHE A 109 -3.55 -9.75 -6.70
C PHE A 109 -4.46 -8.52 -6.75
N ASP A 110 -5.72 -8.70 -7.16
CA ASP A 110 -6.68 -7.61 -7.20
C ASP A 110 -7.06 -7.17 -5.78
N PRO A 111 -6.70 -5.94 -5.35
CA PRO A 111 -7.00 -5.47 -4.00
C PRO A 111 -8.50 -5.37 -3.71
N CYS A 112 -9.36 -5.31 -4.73
CA CYS A 112 -10.81 -5.22 -4.56
C CYS A 112 -11.43 -6.53 -4.08
N GLU A 113 -10.80 -7.68 -4.36
CA GLU A 113 -11.24 -8.99 -3.82
C GLU A 113 -11.23 -9.02 -2.29
N LEU A 114 -10.38 -8.21 -1.65
CA LEU A 114 -10.33 -8.09 -0.19
C LEU A 114 -11.52 -7.33 0.41
N LEU A 115 -12.23 -6.56 -0.40
CA LEU A 115 -13.29 -5.67 0.03
C LEU A 115 -14.68 -6.29 -0.09
N ALA A 116 -14.80 -7.35 -0.89
CA ALA A 116 -16.03 -8.09 -1.11
C ALA A 116 -16.71 -8.51 0.19
N GLU A 117 -18.04 -8.65 0.18
CA GLU A 117 -18.80 -9.06 1.37
C GLU A 117 -18.40 -10.47 1.84
N ASP A 118 -18.09 -11.35 0.90
CA ASP A 118 -17.63 -12.73 1.09
C ASP A 118 -16.10 -12.86 1.10
N ALA A 119 -15.36 -11.74 1.22
CA ALA A 119 -13.91 -11.74 1.27
C ALA A 119 -13.38 -12.73 2.32
N ARG A 120 -12.37 -13.53 1.93
CA ARG A 120 -11.74 -14.48 2.84
C ARG A 120 -11.16 -13.74 4.06
N SER A 121 -11.28 -14.37 5.22
CA SER A 121 -10.73 -13.87 6.48
C SER A 121 -10.29 -15.06 7.33
N GLU A 122 -9.10 -14.94 7.94
CA GLU A 122 -8.51 -15.92 8.86
C GLU A 122 -8.94 -15.68 10.31
N LEU A 123 -9.58 -14.53 10.57
CA LEU A 123 -10.20 -14.22 11.85
C LEU A 123 -11.54 -14.94 11.99
N LYS A 124 -11.83 -15.38 13.22
CA LYS A 124 -13.15 -15.91 13.58
C LYS A 124 -14.21 -14.81 13.47
N GLU A 125 -15.45 -15.19 13.15
CA GLU A 125 -16.56 -14.24 12.98
C GLU A 125 -16.82 -13.40 14.22
N GLU A 126 -16.75 -14.02 15.40
CA GLU A 126 -16.91 -13.34 16.67
C GLU A 126 -15.79 -12.33 16.97
N ALA A 127 -14.62 -12.50 16.35
CA ALA A 127 -13.41 -11.72 16.57
C ALA A 127 -13.09 -10.70 15.46
N ARG A 128 -13.91 -10.64 14.39
CA ARG A 128 -13.69 -9.74 13.24
C ARG A 128 -14.78 -8.69 13.07
N GLU A 129 -14.40 -7.53 12.54
CA GLU A 129 -15.30 -6.46 12.12
C GLU A 129 -14.94 -5.96 10.72
N ARG A 130 -15.91 -5.32 10.05
CA ARG A 130 -15.69 -4.73 8.73
C ARG A 130 -15.03 -3.37 8.89
N GLN A 131 -14.00 -3.10 8.09
CA GLN A 131 -13.45 -1.75 7.94
C GLN A 131 -14.29 -0.92 6.97
N LEU A 132 -14.11 0.40 7.00
CA LEU A 132 -14.67 1.30 6.00
C LEU A 132 -14.27 0.85 4.59
N GLY A 133 -15.25 0.74 3.69
CA GLY A 133 -15.07 0.25 2.32
C GLY A 133 -14.81 -1.25 2.19
N GLY A 134 -14.83 -2.02 3.29
CA GLY A 134 -14.71 -3.47 3.27
C GLY A 134 -13.38 -4.02 3.76
N GLY A 135 -13.25 -5.34 3.75
CA GLY A 135 -12.16 -6.06 4.41
C GLY A 135 -12.41 -6.24 5.90
N PHE A 136 -11.84 -7.31 6.44
CA PHE A 136 -11.98 -7.67 7.84
C PHE A 136 -10.77 -7.21 8.65
N THR A 137 -11.00 -6.77 9.89
CA THR A 137 -9.95 -6.53 10.88
C THR A 137 -10.35 -7.14 12.22
N MET A 138 -9.37 -7.34 13.09
CA MET A 138 -9.64 -7.83 14.45
C MET A 138 -10.43 -6.78 15.23
N LYS A 139 -11.52 -7.19 15.88
CA LYS A 139 -12.31 -6.30 16.74
C LYS A 139 -11.42 -5.62 17.77
N GLY A 140 -11.59 -4.31 17.94
CA GLY A 140 -10.83 -3.54 18.91
C GLY A 140 -9.39 -3.25 18.51
N SER A 141 -8.95 -3.66 17.31
CA SER A 141 -7.72 -3.11 16.72
C SER A 141 -8.03 -1.69 16.25
N CYS A 142 -7.86 -0.70 17.12
CA CYS A 142 -7.84 0.71 16.72
C CYS A 142 -6.64 0.94 15.79
N SER A 143 -6.84 0.86 14.47
CA SER A 143 -5.97 1.56 13.54
C SER A 143 -6.22 3.05 13.77
N LYS A 144 -5.35 3.70 14.55
CA LYS A 144 -5.39 5.17 14.71
C LYS A 144 -5.31 5.77 13.30
N GLY A 145 -6.44 6.31 12.83
CA GLY A 145 -6.50 7.06 11.58
C GLY A 145 -5.52 8.24 11.69
N SER A 146 -4.53 8.25 10.82
CA SER A 146 -3.70 9.41 10.52
C SER A 146 -4.05 9.84 9.10
#